data_AF-A0A951WHM0-F1
#
_entry.id   AF-A0A951WHM0-F1
#
_cell.length_a   1.000
_cell.length_b   1.000
_cell.length_c   1.000
_cell.angle_alpha   90.00
_cell.angle_beta   90.00
_cell.angle_gamma   90.00
#
_symmetry.space_group_name_H-M   'P 1'
#
loop_
_entity.id
_entity.type
_entity.pdbx_description
1 polymer ?
#
loop_
_entity_poly.entity_id
_entity_poly.type
_entity_poly.pdbx_seq_one_letter_code
_entity_poly.pdbx_strand_id
1 'polypeptide(L)'
;MKSLNSIIILLFFILVIVPGCKSEDSGTNPTVPTTKTLRLTHWGVDWSEGVVGEANNVVDPEKNDGETIIWCPLGSGGGGWGTGIWFRARSEKIMRLGPGDLSAITSIDTTRWATDVCSTPLRAGDIWATKALDGYIIFKVTEVATDSASIANGSDDWPAKVEYKYSTTTTFN
;
A
#
# COMPACT_ATOMS: atom_id res chain seq x y z
N MET A 1 25.20 51.13 -66.35
CA MET A 1 24.90 51.69 -65.00
C MET A 1 23.45 51.42 -64.69
N LYS A 2 23.14 50.99 -63.44
CA LYS A 2 21.84 50.49 -62.91
C LYS A 2 21.55 49.04 -63.31
N SER A 3 21.12 48.12 -62.45
CA SER A 3 20.93 48.08 -61.00
C SER A 3 20.59 46.64 -60.58
N LEU A 4 20.96 46.28 -59.34
CA LEU A 4 20.62 45.08 -58.57
C LEU A 4 19.14 44.64 -58.66
N ASN A 5 18.90 43.34 -58.46
CA ASN A 5 17.97 42.76 -57.47
C ASN A 5 18.13 41.22 -57.50
N SER A 6 18.96 40.61 -56.65
CA SER A 6 18.70 40.23 -55.24
C SER A 6 17.65 39.13 -55.08
N ILE A 7 18.11 37.87 -55.13
CA ILE A 7 17.38 36.69 -54.62
C ILE A 7 17.74 36.55 -53.14
N ILE A 8 16.72 36.71 -52.28
CA ILE A 8 16.81 36.49 -50.84
C ILE A 8 16.62 34.99 -50.58
N ILE A 9 17.69 34.29 -50.20
CA ILE A 9 17.59 32.96 -49.56
C ILE A 9 17.76 33.20 -48.06
N LEU A 10 16.65 33.17 -47.33
CA LEU A 10 16.62 33.27 -45.88
C LEU A 10 16.93 31.89 -45.29
N LEU A 11 18.21 31.61 -45.01
CA LEU A 11 18.63 30.43 -44.24
C LEU A 11 18.38 30.71 -42.76
N PHE A 12 17.31 30.14 -42.21
CA PHE A 12 17.04 30.14 -40.77
C PHE A 12 18.00 29.16 -40.08
N PHE A 13 19.13 29.67 -39.58
CA PHE A 13 19.99 28.96 -38.65
C PHE A 13 19.35 29.01 -37.26
N ILE A 14 18.61 27.96 -36.89
CA ILE A 14 18.13 27.80 -35.51
C ILE A 14 19.31 27.22 -34.71
N LEU A 15 19.97 28.09 -33.95
CA LEU A 15 20.96 27.74 -32.94
C LEU A 15 20.22 27.11 -31.75
N VAL A 16 20.07 25.79 -31.72
CA VAL A 16 19.61 25.08 -30.52
C VAL A 16 20.78 25.00 -29.55
N ILE A 17 20.78 25.90 -28.57
CA ILE A 17 21.66 25.81 -27.41
C ILE A 17 21.12 24.65 -26.56
N VAL A 18 21.77 23.49 -26.63
CA VAL A 18 21.49 22.37 -25.75
C VAL A 18 22.25 22.64 -24.44
N PRO A 19 21.61 22.89 -23.30
CA PRO A 19 22.31 22.80 -22.03
C PRO A 19 22.65 21.33 -21.79
N GLY A 20 23.96 21.05 -21.74
CA GLY A 20 24.47 19.74 -21.38
C GLY A 20 24.05 19.38 -19.95
N CYS A 21 23.15 18.40 -19.83
CA CYS A 21 23.02 17.66 -18.59
C CYS A 21 24.23 16.73 -18.48
N LYS A 22 25.10 17.05 -17.52
CA LYS A 22 26.07 16.10 -16.96
C LYS A 22 25.33 14.82 -16.58
N SER A 23 25.87 13.70 -17.03
CA SER A 23 25.66 12.39 -16.44
C SER A 23 26.30 12.40 -15.04
N GLU A 24 25.46 12.50 -14.01
CA GLU A 24 25.81 12.01 -12.68
C GLU A 24 25.13 10.67 -12.48
N ASP A 25 25.94 9.62 -12.54
CA ASP A 25 25.66 8.37 -11.85
C ASP A 25 25.54 8.67 -10.36
N SER A 26 24.32 8.62 -9.85
CA SER A 26 24.08 8.31 -8.45
C SER A 26 22.92 7.33 -8.41
N GLY A 27 23.21 6.09 -8.03
CA GLY A 27 22.22 5.03 -7.92
C GLY A 27 20.97 5.53 -7.22
N THR A 28 19.87 5.57 -7.96
CA THR A 28 18.56 5.93 -7.42
C THR A 28 18.08 4.78 -6.55
N ASN A 29 18.46 4.78 -5.27
CA ASN A 29 17.60 4.22 -4.25
C ASN A 29 16.20 4.84 -4.47
N PRO A 30 15.11 4.04 -4.46
CA PRO A 30 13.78 4.59 -4.64
C PRO A 30 13.56 5.73 -3.65
N THR A 31 13.21 6.89 -4.20
CA THR A 31 13.01 8.14 -3.48
C THR A 31 11.60 8.12 -2.90
N VAL A 32 11.46 7.81 -1.61
CA VAL A 32 10.19 7.83 -0.85
C VAL A 32 9.24 6.66 -1.22
N PRO A 33 8.56 5.98 -0.28
CA PRO A 33 7.71 4.86 -0.61
C PRO A 33 6.42 5.54 -1.04
N THR A 34 6.11 5.48 -2.33
CA THR A 34 4.83 6.01 -2.81
C THR A 34 3.71 5.33 -2.06
N THR A 35 3.04 6.07 -1.19
CA THR A 35 1.82 5.61 -0.52
C THR A 35 0.83 5.21 -1.62
N LYS A 36 0.40 3.95 -1.59
CA LYS A 36 -0.59 3.39 -2.51
C LYS A 36 -1.90 3.18 -1.78
N THR A 37 -3.00 3.06 -2.50
CA THR A 37 -4.32 2.78 -1.93
C THR A 37 -4.83 1.44 -2.43
N LEU A 38 -5.43 0.63 -1.56
CA LEU A 38 -6.05 -0.65 -1.91
C LEU A 38 -7.39 -0.81 -1.22
N ARG A 39 -8.26 -1.64 -1.80
CA ARG A 39 -9.48 -2.13 -1.16
C ARG A 39 -9.29 -3.62 -0.90
N LEU A 40 -8.90 -3.97 0.33
CA LEU A 40 -8.71 -5.35 0.77
C LEU A 40 -10.04 -6.12 0.74
N THR A 41 -9.94 -7.43 0.54
CA THR A 41 -11.07 -8.37 0.50
C THR A 41 -10.69 -9.70 1.16
N HIS A 42 -11.68 -10.57 1.31
CA HIS A 42 -11.49 -11.95 1.75
C HIS A 42 -10.66 -12.82 0.78
N TRP A 43 -10.46 -12.37 -0.45
CA TRP A 43 -9.87 -13.18 -1.53
C TRP A 43 -8.35 -13.04 -1.69
N GLY A 44 -7.71 -12.40 -0.71
CA GLY A 44 -6.26 -12.26 -0.65
C GLY A 44 -5.75 -10.90 -1.12
N VAL A 45 -4.52 -10.58 -0.73
CA VAL A 45 -3.75 -9.43 -1.22
C VAL A 45 -2.29 -9.85 -1.46
N ASP A 46 -1.69 -9.38 -2.55
CA ASP A 46 -0.24 -9.30 -2.74
C ASP A 46 0.13 -7.83 -2.63
N TRP A 47 0.80 -7.47 -1.54
CA TRP A 47 1.12 -6.06 -1.27
C TRP A 47 2.23 -5.50 -2.15
N SER A 48 3.18 -6.36 -2.53
CA SER A 48 4.34 -5.99 -3.33
C SER A 48 3.89 -5.55 -4.72
N GLU A 49 2.98 -6.31 -5.33
CA GLU A 49 2.39 -6.04 -6.63
C GLU A 49 1.18 -5.09 -6.55
N GLY A 50 0.55 -4.98 -5.37
CA GLY A 50 -0.65 -4.18 -5.18
C GLY A 50 -1.89 -4.82 -5.80
N VAL A 51 -1.94 -6.15 -5.77
CA VAL A 51 -3.02 -6.96 -6.33
C VAL A 51 -3.95 -7.42 -5.21
N VAL A 52 -5.26 -7.30 -5.40
CA VAL A 52 -6.26 -7.81 -4.46
C VAL A 52 -7.16 -8.79 -5.20
N GLY A 53 -7.53 -9.87 -4.52
CA GLY A 53 -8.41 -10.88 -5.07
C GLY A 53 -9.87 -10.48 -5.08
N GLU A 54 -10.65 -11.18 -5.89
CA GLU A 54 -12.10 -11.08 -5.97
C GLU A 54 -12.74 -12.49 -6.01
N ALA A 55 -14.07 -12.58 -5.88
CA ALA A 55 -14.78 -13.86 -5.73
C ALA A 55 -14.51 -14.90 -6.82
N ASN A 56 -14.15 -14.48 -8.03
CA ASN A 56 -13.82 -15.37 -9.14
C ASN A 56 -12.34 -15.31 -9.55
N ASN A 57 -11.51 -14.57 -8.81
CA ASN A 57 -10.10 -14.37 -9.10
C ASN A 57 -9.33 -14.09 -7.80
N VAL A 58 -9.09 -15.15 -7.03
CA VAL A 58 -8.33 -15.07 -5.79
C VAL A 58 -6.86 -14.80 -6.07
N VAL A 59 -6.16 -14.13 -5.14
CA VAL A 59 -4.70 -13.97 -5.24
C VAL A 59 -4.04 -15.34 -5.21
N ASP A 60 -3.02 -15.52 -6.06
CA ASP A 60 -2.21 -16.74 -6.10
C ASP A 60 -1.80 -17.14 -4.67
N PRO A 61 -2.10 -18.38 -4.23
CA PRO A 61 -1.66 -18.88 -2.94
C PRO A 61 -0.14 -18.88 -2.74
N GLU A 62 0.71 -18.62 -3.71
CA GLU A 62 2.15 -18.43 -3.47
C GLU A 62 2.53 -16.95 -3.27
N LYS A 63 1.59 -16.04 -3.54
CA LYS A 63 1.77 -14.58 -3.41
C LYS A 63 0.84 -13.91 -2.40
N ASN A 64 -0.18 -14.63 -1.94
CA ASN A 64 -1.15 -14.09 -0.99
C ASN A 64 -0.50 -13.84 0.38
N ASP A 65 -0.46 -12.57 0.79
CA ASP A 65 0.09 -12.08 2.05
C ASP A 65 -0.92 -12.03 3.20
N GLY A 66 -2.21 -12.17 2.90
CA GLY A 66 -3.30 -12.11 3.87
C GLY A 66 -4.60 -11.62 3.25
N GLU A 67 -5.61 -11.42 4.08
CA GLU A 67 -6.97 -11.11 3.62
C GLU A 67 -7.79 -10.47 4.74
N THR A 68 -8.97 -9.96 4.43
CA THR A 68 -9.96 -9.57 5.45
C THR A 68 -10.88 -10.73 5.82
N ILE A 69 -11.26 -10.81 7.10
CA ILE A 69 -12.16 -11.84 7.65
C ILE A 69 -13.08 -11.23 8.72
N ILE A 70 -14.14 -11.93 9.09
CA ILE A 70 -15.13 -11.48 10.11
C ILE A 70 -15.07 -12.24 11.43
N TRP A 71 -13.98 -12.95 11.68
CA TRP A 71 -13.69 -13.58 12.96
C TRP A 71 -12.28 -13.20 13.39
N CYS A 72 -11.94 -13.41 14.66
CA CYS A 72 -10.60 -13.14 15.12
C CYS A 72 -9.57 -14.12 14.50
N PRO A 73 -8.51 -13.64 13.83
CA PRO A 73 -7.49 -14.51 13.24
C PRO A 73 -6.46 -15.02 14.26
N LEU A 74 -6.25 -14.31 15.36
CA LEU A 74 -5.12 -14.53 16.27
C LEU A 74 -5.49 -14.10 17.69
N GLY A 75 -5.44 -15.05 18.63
CA GLY A 75 -5.80 -14.84 20.03
C GLY A 75 -6.91 -15.76 20.50
N SER A 76 -7.35 -15.58 21.75
CA SER A 76 -8.38 -16.42 22.38
C SER A 76 -9.60 -15.63 22.89
N GLY A 77 -9.61 -14.30 22.74
CA GLY A 77 -10.64 -13.43 23.32
C GLY A 77 -11.74 -12.99 22.35
N GLY A 78 -12.92 -13.60 22.37
CA GLY A 78 -14.20 -12.89 22.15
C GLY A 78 -14.50 -12.23 20.79
N GLY A 79 -13.67 -12.38 19.76
CA GLY A 79 -13.99 -11.95 18.40
C GLY A 79 -15.00 -12.90 17.77
N GLY A 80 -16.27 -12.80 18.20
CA GLY A 80 -17.38 -13.57 17.65
C GLY A 80 -17.55 -13.31 16.15
N TRP A 81 -18.10 -14.28 15.44
CA TRP A 81 -18.40 -14.13 14.02
C TRP A 81 -19.25 -12.87 13.79
N GLY A 82 -18.79 -12.00 12.90
CA GLY A 82 -19.50 -10.79 12.48
C GLY A 82 -19.33 -9.57 13.40
N THR A 83 -18.60 -9.66 14.52
CA THR A 83 -18.45 -8.51 15.45
C THR A 83 -17.46 -7.44 14.97
N GLY A 84 -16.84 -7.65 13.81
CA GLY A 84 -15.93 -6.70 13.17
C GLY A 84 -15.28 -7.32 11.93
N ILE A 85 -14.41 -6.56 11.28
CA ILE A 85 -13.55 -7.03 10.20
C ILE A 85 -12.10 -6.98 10.68
N TRP A 86 -11.37 -8.07 10.53
CA TRP A 86 -9.94 -8.18 10.85
C TRP A 86 -9.12 -8.39 9.60
N PHE A 87 -7.84 -8.01 9.65
CA PHE A 87 -6.87 -8.49 8.67
C PHE A 87 -6.21 -9.77 9.21
N ARG A 88 -6.33 -10.87 8.46
CA ARG A 88 -5.62 -12.12 8.71
C ARG A 88 -4.33 -12.12 7.89
N ALA A 89 -3.22 -11.82 8.55
CA ALA A 89 -1.89 -11.94 7.95
C ALA A 89 -1.54 -13.41 7.75
N ARG A 90 -1.06 -13.78 6.56
CA ARG A 90 -0.66 -15.16 6.28
C ARG A 90 0.48 -15.63 7.16
N SER A 91 1.43 -14.75 7.45
CA SER A 91 2.58 -15.08 8.29
C SER A 91 2.26 -15.06 9.78
N GLU A 92 1.00 -14.79 10.17
CA GLU A 92 0.55 -14.56 11.55
C GLU A 92 1.29 -13.43 12.28
N LYS A 93 1.99 -12.56 11.55
CA LYS A 93 2.78 -11.45 12.09
C LYS A 93 2.09 -10.16 11.73
N ILE A 94 1.30 -9.67 12.67
CA ILE A 94 0.58 -8.41 12.58
C ILE A 94 0.73 -7.66 13.90
N MET A 95 0.77 -6.33 13.86
CA MET A 95 0.70 -5.50 15.05
C MET A 95 -0.03 -4.19 14.75
N ARG A 96 -0.76 -3.69 15.73
CA ARG A 96 -1.37 -2.36 15.67
C ARG A 96 -0.35 -1.33 16.13
N LEU A 97 -0.07 -0.34 15.29
CA LEU A 97 0.75 0.82 15.63
C LEU A 97 -0.07 1.94 16.30
N GLY A 98 -1.40 1.89 16.13
CA GLY A 98 -2.34 2.86 16.66
C GLY A 98 -2.75 3.89 15.61
N PRO A 99 -3.56 4.89 15.99
CA PRO A 99 -3.96 5.95 15.07
C PRO A 99 -2.79 6.90 14.77
N GLY A 100 -2.72 7.44 13.55
CA GLY A 100 -1.68 8.41 13.21
C GLY A 100 -1.60 8.76 11.73
N ASP A 101 -0.45 9.31 11.34
CA ASP A 101 -0.08 9.54 9.95
C ASP A 101 0.86 8.43 9.47
N LEU A 102 0.50 7.79 8.36
CA LEU A 102 1.29 6.76 7.71
C LEU A 102 2.65 7.31 7.22
N SER A 103 2.71 8.61 6.90
CA SER A 103 3.93 9.27 6.46
C SER A 103 5.02 9.26 7.54
N ALA A 104 4.63 9.34 8.81
CA ALA A 104 5.53 9.43 9.95
C ALA A 104 6.17 8.09 10.36
N ILE A 105 5.66 6.96 9.85
CA ILE A 105 6.21 5.65 10.15
C ILE A 105 7.33 5.35 9.15
N THR A 106 8.57 5.38 9.64
CA THR A 106 9.79 5.13 8.85
C THR A 106 10.42 3.78 9.15
N SER A 107 10.03 3.11 10.24
CA SER A 107 10.46 1.75 10.54
C SER A 107 9.48 1.01 11.45
N ILE A 108 9.64 -0.31 11.53
CA ILE A 108 8.87 -1.15 12.45
C ILE A 108 9.79 -1.99 13.33
N ASP A 109 9.35 -2.23 14.57
CA ASP A 109 10.01 -3.12 15.53
C ASP A 109 9.37 -4.52 15.46
N THR A 110 10.10 -5.48 14.90
CA THR A 110 9.62 -6.85 14.69
C THR A 110 9.58 -7.69 15.96
N THR A 111 9.94 -7.15 17.12
CA THR A 111 9.75 -7.83 18.41
C THR A 111 8.34 -7.63 18.99
N ARG A 112 7.54 -6.75 18.37
CA ARG A 112 6.22 -6.31 18.84
C ARG A 112 5.03 -6.93 18.10
N TRP A 113 5.25 -8.05 17.39
CA TRP A 113 4.14 -8.78 16.78
C TRP A 113 3.09 -9.15 17.83
N ALA A 114 1.83 -8.89 17.51
CA ALA A 114 0.73 -9.20 18.41
C ALA A 114 0.59 -10.71 18.55
N THR A 115 0.19 -11.15 19.75
CA THR A 115 -0.24 -12.53 20.01
C THR A 115 -1.75 -12.64 20.14
N ASP A 116 -2.45 -11.50 20.20
CA ASP A 116 -3.90 -11.39 20.23
C ASP A 116 -4.32 -10.07 19.55
N VAL A 117 -5.27 -10.14 18.62
CA VAL A 117 -5.87 -8.97 17.96
C VAL A 117 -7.40 -8.96 18.06
N CYS A 118 -7.99 -9.86 18.84
CA CYS A 118 -9.42 -10.11 18.83
C CYS A 118 -10.24 -8.93 19.37
N SER A 119 -9.66 -8.12 20.25
CA SER A 119 -10.30 -6.91 20.77
C SER A 119 -10.10 -5.67 19.87
N THR A 120 -9.41 -5.84 18.73
CA THR A 120 -9.00 -4.75 17.85
C THR A 120 -9.32 -5.08 16.38
N PRO A 121 -10.60 -5.09 15.98
CA PRO A 121 -10.94 -5.11 14.56
C PRO A 121 -10.38 -3.87 13.84
N LEU A 122 -10.29 -3.95 12.51
CA LEU A 122 -9.91 -2.83 11.67
C LEU A 122 -10.87 -1.66 11.90
N ARG A 123 -10.30 -0.45 12.05
CA ARG A 123 -11.05 0.79 12.25
C ARG A 123 -10.38 1.91 11.49
N ALA A 124 -11.19 2.75 10.84
CA ALA A 124 -10.68 3.94 10.14
C ALA A 124 -9.79 4.79 11.05
N GLY A 125 -8.63 5.19 10.52
CA GLY A 125 -7.60 5.96 11.21
C GLY A 125 -6.48 5.11 11.82
N ASP A 126 -6.70 3.83 12.09
CA ASP A 126 -5.68 2.95 12.67
C ASP A 126 -4.61 2.56 11.66
N ILE A 127 -3.37 2.53 12.12
CA ILE A 127 -2.21 2.03 11.41
C ILE A 127 -1.84 0.66 11.96
N TRP A 128 -1.57 -0.25 11.03
CA TRP A 128 -1.13 -1.61 11.28
C TRP A 128 0.17 -1.88 10.55
N ALA A 129 0.97 -2.78 11.09
CA ALA A 129 2.11 -3.37 10.41
C ALA A 129 1.91 -4.86 10.27
N THR A 130 2.30 -5.43 9.13
CA THR A 130 2.27 -6.87 8.89
C THR A 130 3.50 -7.32 8.12
N LYS A 131 3.88 -8.59 8.27
CA LYS A 131 4.88 -9.22 7.41
C LYS A 131 4.18 -9.85 6.19
N ALA A 132 4.66 -9.53 5.01
CA ALA A 132 4.33 -10.21 3.75
C ALA A 132 5.29 -11.38 3.50
N LEU A 133 5.02 -12.18 2.48
CA LEU A 133 5.90 -13.26 2.04
C LEU A 133 7.29 -12.73 1.64
N ASP A 134 7.34 -11.58 0.98
CA ASP A 134 8.56 -11.00 0.42
C ASP A 134 8.96 -9.64 1.03
N GLY A 135 8.29 -9.21 2.11
CA GLY A 135 8.58 -7.92 2.73
C GLY A 135 7.76 -7.59 3.97
N TYR A 136 7.60 -6.29 4.20
CA TYR A 136 6.89 -5.69 5.31
C TYR A 136 5.98 -4.58 4.81
N ILE A 137 4.85 -4.45 5.48
CA ILE A 137 3.82 -3.48 5.14
C ILE A 137 3.46 -2.69 6.37
N ILE A 138 3.28 -1.39 6.16
CA ILE A 138 2.48 -0.55 7.04
C ILE A 138 1.27 -0.09 6.25
N PHE A 139 0.08 -0.23 6.84
CA PHE A 139 -1.15 0.21 6.21
C PHE A 139 -2.02 0.97 7.20
N LYS A 140 -2.59 2.08 6.74
CA LYS A 140 -3.59 2.87 7.46
C LYS A 140 -4.95 2.53 6.90
N VAL A 141 -5.86 2.14 7.78
CA VAL A 141 -7.25 1.90 7.42
C VAL A 141 -7.95 3.24 7.18
N THR A 142 -8.53 3.42 6.01
CA THR A 142 -9.27 4.64 5.64
C THR A 142 -10.78 4.44 5.71
N GLU A 143 -11.25 3.23 5.42
CA GLU A 143 -12.66 2.85 5.45
C GLU A 143 -12.81 1.37 5.78
N VAL A 144 -13.84 1.01 6.54
CA VAL A 144 -14.21 -0.40 6.79
C VAL A 144 -15.71 -0.51 6.60
N ALA A 145 -16.14 -1.57 5.92
CA ALA A 145 -17.56 -1.83 5.73
C ALA A 145 -18.15 -2.45 7.02
N THR A 146 -18.48 -1.58 7.97
CA THR A 146 -19.20 -1.90 9.20
C THR A 146 -20.43 -1.01 9.34
N ASP A 147 -21.46 -1.50 10.02
CA ASP A 147 -22.64 -0.69 10.33
C ASP A 147 -22.36 0.32 11.47
N SER A 148 -23.39 1.07 11.89
CA SER A 148 -23.29 2.03 12.99
C SER A 148 -22.95 1.41 14.35
N ALA A 149 -23.11 0.09 14.51
CA ALA A 149 -22.75 -0.67 15.70
C ALA A 149 -21.35 -1.31 15.59
N SER A 150 -20.58 -1.01 14.54
CA SER A 150 -19.28 -1.63 14.23
C SER A 150 -19.35 -3.13 13.93
N ILE A 151 -20.53 -3.63 13.61
CA ILE A 151 -20.73 -5.01 13.14
C ILE A 151 -20.28 -5.07 11.68
N ALA A 152 -19.62 -6.14 11.30
CA ALA A 152 -19.20 -6.35 9.91
C ALA A 152 -20.42 -6.26 8.99
N ASN A 153 -20.39 -5.34 8.03
CA ASN A 153 -21.47 -5.07 7.11
C ASN A 153 -20.90 -4.68 5.75
N GLY A 154 -20.92 -5.60 4.80
CA GLY A 154 -20.46 -5.38 3.43
C GLY A 154 -20.90 -6.55 2.55
N SER A 155 -20.61 -6.48 1.24
CA SER A 155 -20.71 -7.66 0.36
C SER A 155 -19.93 -8.83 0.95
N ASP A 156 -20.17 -10.04 0.46
CA ASP A 156 -19.57 -11.33 0.90
C ASP A 156 -18.03 -11.38 0.96
N ASP A 157 -17.34 -10.25 0.72
CA ASP A 157 -15.90 -10.09 0.66
C ASP A 157 -15.30 -9.23 1.80
N TRP A 158 -16.13 -8.73 2.73
CA TRP A 158 -15.73 -7.99 3.96
C TRP A 158 -14.65 -6.91 3.74
N PRO A 159 -14.96 -5.87 2.96
CA PRO A 159 -13.93 -4.99 2.43
C PRO A 159 -13.42 -3.96 3.44
N ALA A 160 -12.14 -3.61 3.31
CA ALA A 160 -11.52 -2.47 3.98
C ALA A 160 -10.66 -1.67 2.99
N LYS A 161 -10.81 -0.35 2.95
CA LYS A 161 -9.90 0.52 2.19
C LYS A 161 -8.73 0.92 3.05
N VAL A 162 -7.55 0.92 2.45
CA VAL A 162 -6.30 1.23 3.14
C VAL A 162 -5.40 2.09 2.26
N GLU A 163 -4.60 2.94 2.91
CA GLU A 163 -3.37 3.48 2.36
C GLU A 163 -2.21 2.61 2.86
N TYR A 164 -1.20 2.31 2.05
CA TYR A 164 -0.10 1.46 2.48
C TYR A 164 1.25 1.84 1.88
N LYS A 165 2.30 1.42 2.57
CA LYS A 165 3.68 1.41 2.10
C LYS A 165 4.22 -0.01 2.23
N TYR A 166 4.97 -0.43 1.23
CA TYR A 166 5.67 -1.72 1.19
C TYR A 166 7.18 -1.48 1.25
N SER A 167 7.90 -2.38 1.90
CA SER A 167 9.36 -2.43 1.89
C SER A 167 9.83 -3.88 2.00
N THR A 168 10.93 -4.22 1.32
CA THR A 168 11.60 -5.51 1.49
C THR A 168 12.37 -5.60 2.82
N THR A 169 12.47 -4.50 3.57
CA THR A 169 13.12 -4.41 4.88
C THR A 169 12.16 -3.80 5.91
N THR A 170 12.60 -3.70 7.17
CA THR A 170 11.80 -3.07 8.24
C THR A 170 11.81 -1.54 8.19
N THR A 171 12.47 -0.94 7.19
CA THR A 171 12.57 0.52 7.01
C THR A 171 11.76 0.94 5.79
N PHE A 172 10.97 2.01 5.95
CA PHE A 172 10.07 2.58 4.95
C PHE A 172 10.58 3.98 4.61
N ASN A 173 11.38 4.06 3.53
CA ASN A 173 12.06 5.28 3.08
C ASN A 173 11.25 6.10 2.13
#